data_AF-A0A964VP94-F1
#
_entry.id   AF-A0A964VP94-F1
#
_cell.length_a   1.000
_cell.length_b   1.000
_cell.length_c   1.000
_cell.angle_alpha   90.00
_cell.angle_beta   90.00
_cell.angle_gamma   90.00
#
_symmetry.space_group_name_H-M   'P 1'
#
loop_
_entity.id
_entity.type
_entity.pdbx_description
1 polymer ?
#
loop_
_entity_poly.entity_id
_entity_poly.type
_entity_poly.pdbx_seq_one_letter_code
_entity_poly.pdbx_strand_id
1 'polypeptide(L)'
;MTYQNAMDTHIYDLQIRVLIYREDGEFVARALEMDLLGFGKTEREAVESLKQTTEAQISFAHQMNDAGLISFPAEAEYFKRWDDAQKKALRAEILGDRSVKLAARAYVISFTTAELKALRTRRFKQTGLVCA
;
A
#
# COMPACT_ATOMS: atom_id res chain seq x y z
N MET A 1 5.20 -21.94 35.93
CA MET A 1 4.69 -20.73 35.24
C MET A 1 5.28 -20.74 33.84
N THR A 2 4.48 -21.06 32.85
CA THR A 2 4.87 -21.04 31.44
C THR A 2 3.73 -20.36 30.70
N TYR A 3 3.89 -19.06 30.44
CA TYR A 3 3.00 -18.32 29.55
C TYR A 3 3.72 -18.18 28.21
N GLN A 4 3.23 -18.91 27.21
CA GLN A 4 3.43 -18.55 25.81
C GLN A 4 2.35 -19.21 24.97
N ASN A 5 1.11 -18.73 25.13
CA ASN A 5 0.19 -18.71 23.99
C ASN A 5 0.74 -17.64 23.04
N ALA A 6 1.64 -18.02 22.14
CA ALA A 6 1.81 -17.26 20.92
C ALA A 6 0.43 -17.25 20.27
N MET A 7 -0.20 -16.07 20.17
CA MET A 7 -1.37 -15.96 19.30
C MET A 7 -0.90 -16.40 17.93
N ASP A 8 -1.41 -17.55 17.47
CA ASP A 8 -1.33 -18.01 16.10
C ASP A 8 -2.12 -17.01 15.23
N THR A 9 -1.58 -15.81 15.06
CA THR A 9 -2.19 -14.77 14.24
C THR A 9 -1.98 -15.17 12.80
N HIS A 10 -2.91 -15.98 12.30
CA HIS A 10 -3.03 -16.27 10.89
C HIS A 10 -3.51 -14.99 10.21
N ILE A 11 -2.58 -14.10 9.88
CA ILE A 11 -2.87 -12.93 9.05
C ILE A 11 -3.06 -13.48 7.63
N TYR A 12 -4.32 -13.69 7.24
CA TYR A 12 -4.65 -14.32 5.96
C TYR A 12 -4.34 -13.41 4.76
N ASP A 13 -4.34 -12.08 4.97
CA ASP A 13 -4.09 -11.08 3.93
C ASP A 13 -3.15 -9.96 4.44
N LEU A 14 -2.18 -9.55 3.61
CA LEU A 14 -1.35 -8.37 3.87
C LEU A 14 -2.15 -7.11 3.52
N GLN A 15 -2.43 -6.27 4.52
CA GLN A 15 -3.13 -5.00 4.33
C GLN A 15 -2.15 -3.83 4.39
N ILE A 16 -2.22 -2.93 3.42
CA ILE A 16 -1.37 -1.74 3.32
C ILE A 16 -2.29 -0.52 3.27
N ARG A 17 -2.03 0.45 4.14
CA ARG A 17 -2.76 1.72 4.16
C ARG A 17 -2.27 2.58 3.00
N VAL A 18 -3.23 3.14 2.28
CA VAL A 18 -2.97 3.98 1.12
C VAL A 18 -3.61 5.35 1.32
N LEU A 19 -2.80 6.40 1.24
CA LEU A 19 -3.29 7.77 1.17
C LEU A 19 -3.42 8.18 -0.31
N ILE A 20 -4.62 8.53 -0.72
CA ILE A 20 -4.89 9.06 -2.07
C ILE A 20 -5.09 10.56 -1.97
N TYR A 21 -4.38 11.33 -2.78
CA TYR A 21 -4.52 12.78 -2.85
C TYR A 21 -4.22 13.28 -4.27
N ARG A 22 -4.46 14.57 -4.53
CA ARG A 22 -4.05 15.21 -5.79
C ARG A 22 -2.81 16.05 -5.60
N GLU A 23 -1.91 15.96 -6.56
CA GLU A 23 -0.66 16.72 -6.66
C GLU A 23 -0.38 16.96 -8.15
N ASP A 24 -0.04 18.20 -8.52
CA ASP A 24 0.29 18.61 -9.89
C ASP A 24 -0.69 18.16 -11.00
N GLY A 25 -1.99 18.12 -10.65
CA GLY A 25 -3.06 17.74 -11.58
C GLY A 25 -3.25 16.23 -11.76
N GLU A 26 -2.49 15.40 -11.05
CA GLU A 26 -2.59 13.94 -11.05
C GLU A 26 -3.10 13.42 -9.71
N PHE A 27 -3.59 12.18 -9.70
CA PHE A 27 -3.83 11.45 -8.47
C PHE A 27 -2.57 10.71 -8.06
N VAL A 28 -2.24 10.82 -6.79
CA VAL A 28 -1.13 10.13 -6.13
C VAL A 28 -1.72 9.16 -5.12
N ALA A 29 -1.30 7.90 -5.19
CA ALA A 29 -1.57 6.89 -4.18
C ALA A 29 -0.24 6.56 -3.48
N ARG A 30 -0.17 6.79 -2.16
CA ARG A 30 1.02 6.49 -1.34
C ARG A 30 0.76 5.32 -0.40
N ALA A 31 1.53 4.24 -0.51
CA ALA A 31 1.54 3.14 0.45
C ALA A 31 2.33 3.53 1.70
N LEU A 32 1.67 3.62 2.85
CA LEU A 32 2.27 4.20 4.04
C LEU A 32 3.32 3.30 4.69
N GLU A 33 3.13 1.98 4.65
CA GLU A 33 4.06 1.01 5.25
C GLU A 33 5.38 0.86 4.48
N MET A 34 5.42 1.28 3.21
CA MET A 34 6.53 1.03 2.28
C MET A 34 7.06 2.29 1.57
N ASP A 35 6.43 3.44 1.82
CA ASP A 35 6.67 4.73 1.17
C ASP A 35 6.71 4.66 -0.38
N LEU A 36 5.91 3.77 -0.96
CA LEU A 36 5.80 3.62 -2.40
C LEU A 36 4.71 4.53 -2.97
N LEU A 37 4.90 4.94 -4.22
CA LEU A 37 3.99 5.82 -4.95
C LEU A 37 3.44 5.14 -6.20
N GLY A 38 2.18 5.44 -6.50
CA GLY A 38 1.53 5.20 -7.77
C GLY A 38 0.84 6.47 -8.25
N PHE A 39 0.83 6.67 -9.56
CA PHE A 39 0.33 7.88 -10.21
C PHE A 39 -0.74 7.55 -11.25
N GLY A 40 -1.67 8.47 -11.49
CA GLY A 40 -2.70 8.27 -12.50
C GLY A 40 -3.56 9.51 -12.76
N LYS A 41 -4.27 9.52 -13.88
CA LYS A 41 -5.28 10.56 -14.19
C LYS A 41 -6.57 10.34 -13.40
N THR A 42 -6.77 9.14 -12.88
CA THR A 42 -7.86 8.77 -11.98
C THR A 42 -7.35 8.12 -10.70
N GLU A 43 -8.14 8.14 -9.61
CA GLU A 43 -7.79 7.42 -8.37
C GLU A 43 -7.52 5.93 -8.63
N ARG A 44 -8.33 5.32 -9.50
CA ARG A 44 -8.20 3.90 -9.88
C ARG A 44 -6.87 3.63 -10.55
N GLU A 45 -6.44 4.47 -11.48
CA GLU A 45 -5.13 4.34 -12.14
C GLU A 45 -3.98 4.49 -11.15
N ALA A 46 -4.05 5.47 -10.25
CA ALA A 46 -3.03 5.67 -9.23
C ALA A 46 -2.91 4.45 -8.29
N VAL A 47 -4.04 3.88 -7.87
CA VAL A 47 -4.07 2.68 -7.02
C VAL A 47 -3.55 1.45 -7.77
N GLU A 48 -3.93 1.26 -9.04
CA GLU A 48 -3.43 0.15 -9.86
C GLU A 48 -1.91 0.26 -10.09
N SER A 49 -1.43 1.46 -10.41
CA SER A 49 0.00 1.76 -10.50
C SER A 49 0.72 1.47 -9.19
N LEU A 50 0.17 1.89 -8.04
CA LEU A 50 0.73 1.59 -6.73
C LEU A 50 0.75 0.08 -6.45
N LYS A 51 -0.31 -0.65 -6.82
CA LYS A 51 -0.38 -2.11 -6.64
C LYS A 51 0.75 -2.79 -7.41
N GLN A 52 0.99 -2.40 -8.66
CA GLN A 52 2.08 -2.94 -9.47
C GLN A 52 3.47 -2.64 -8.87
N THR A 53 3.70 -1.41 -8.42
CA THR A 53 4.96 -1.03 -7.73
C THR A 53 5.15 -1.84 -6.45
N THR A 54 4.08 -2.04 -5.68
CA THR A 54 4.10 -2.83 -4.44
C THR A 54 4.41 -4.31 -4.72
N GLU A 55 3.76 -4.90 -5.73
CA GLU A 55 4.06 -6.27 -6.17
C GLU A 55 5.52 -6.44 -6.60
N ALA A 56 6.06 -5.46 -7.34
CA ALA A 56 7.44 -5.45 -7.76
C ALA A 56 8.40 -5.38 -6.56
N GLN A 57 8.15 -4.50 -5.59
CA GLN A 57 8.96 -4.36 -4.38
C GLN A 57 8.96 -5.64 -3.54
N ILE A 58 7.79 -6.25 -3.33
CA ILE A 58 7.66 -7.52 -2.60
C ILE A 58 8.44 -8.64 -3.31
N SER A 59 8.32 -8.73 -4.63
CA SER A 59 9.06 -9.71 -5.44
C SER A 59 10.57 -9.50 -5.34
N PHE A 60 11.02 -8.25 -5.44
CA PHE A 60 12.43 -7.88 -5.34
C PHE A 60 13.02 -8.22 -3.97
N ALA A 61 12.35 -7.83 -2.88
CA ALA A 61 12.76 -8.15 -1.52
C ALA A 61 12.90 -9.67 -1.30
N HIS A 62 11.96 -10.45 -1.83
CA HIS A 62 12.04 -11.92 -1.79
C HIS A 62 13.24 -12.47 -2.56
N GLN A 63 13.50 -11.96 -3.77
CA GLN A 63 14.64 -12.42 -4.59
C GLN A 63 16.00 -12.09 -3.97
N MET A 64 16.09 -10.94 -3.29
CA MET A 64 17.29 -10.54 -2.55
C MET A 64 17.42 -11.24 -1.19
N ASN A 65 16.41 -12.01 -0.78
CA ASN A 65 16.30 -12.62 0.54
C ASN A 65 16.52 -11.59 1.67
N ASP A 66 15.98 -10.37 1.47
CA ASP A 66 16.13 -9.25 2.38
C ASP A 66 14.77 -8.62 2.67
N ALA A 67 14.22 -8.95 3.85
CA ALA A 67 12.95 -8.40 4.32
C ALA A 67 13.03 -6.92 4.71
N GLY A 68 14.24 -6.39 4.96
CA GLY A 68 14.46 -4.98 5.26
C GLY A 68 14.05 -4.06 4.11
N LEU A 69 14.03 -4.57 2.89
CA LEU A 69 13.59 -3.86 1.69
C LEU A 69 12.07 -3.61 1.63
N ILE A 70 11.27 -4.21 2.52
CA ILE A 70 9.81 -4.03 2.55
C ILE A 70 9.42 -2.95 3.57
N SER A 71 10.11 -2.88 4.70
CA SER A 71 9.71 -2.05 5.84
C SER A 71 10.38 -0.69 5.80
N PHE A 72 9.85 0.21 4.98
CA PHE A 72 10.30 1.59 4.89
C PHE A 72 9.08 2.52 5.00
N PRO A 73 8.66 2.90 6.23
CA PRO A 73 7.44 3.65 6.41
C PRO A 73 7.58 5.09 5.89
N ALA A 74 6.48 5.63 5.37
CA ALA A 74 6.37 7.02 4.99
C ALA A 74 6.55 7.96 6.19
N GLU A 75 6.75 9.25 5.91
CA GLU A 75 6.83 10.26 6.96
C GLU A 75 5.53 10.34 7.79
N ALA A 76 5.67 10.66 9.08
CA ALA A 76 4.55 10.70 10.05
C ALA A 76 3.40 11.62 9.62
N GLU A 77 3.68 12.66 8.84
CA GLU A 77 2.66 13.55 8.28
C GLU A 77 1.65 12.79 7.41
N TYR A 78 2.09 11.83 6.59
CA TYR A 78 1.20 11.09 5.70
C TYR A 78 0.28 10.15 6.47
N PHE A 79 0.76 9.55 7.56
CA PHE A 79 -0.07 8.78 8.48
C PHE A 79 -1.16 9.66 9.11
N LYS A 80 -0.80 10.86 9.58
CA LYS A 80 -1.77 11.81 10.14
C LYS A 80 -2.82 12.21 9.11
N ARG A 81 -2.41 12.50 7.87
CA ARG A 81 -3.33 12.82 6.77
C ARG A 81 -4.29 11.67 6.46
N TRP A 82 -3.81 10.42 6.51
CA TRP A 82 -4.65 9.24 6.32
C TRP A 82 -5.66 9.07 7.45
N ASP A 83 -5.22 9.19 8.71
CA ASP A 83 -6.11 9.10 9.88
C ASP A 83 -7.19 10.18 9.85
N ASP A 84 -6.84 11.41 9.47
CA ASP A 84 -7.78 12.51 9.34
C ASP A 84 -8.79 12.26 8.21
N ALA A 85 -8.33 11.74 7.07
CA ALA A 85 -9.22 11.35 5.97
C ALA A 85 -10.17 10.21 6.38
N GLN A 86 -9.67 9.20 7.09
CA GLN A 86 -10.46 8.07 7.58
C GLN A 86 -11.52 8.50 8.60
N LYS A 87 -11.14 9.37 9.56
CA LYS A 87 -12.08 9.92 10.55
C LYS A 87 -13.18 10.74 9.88
N LYS A 88 -12.85 11.55 8.87
CA LYS A 88 -13.83 12.33 8.12
C LYS A 88 -14.77 11.43 7.33
N ALA A 89 -14.25 10.43 6.63
CA ALA A 89 -15.06 9.45 5.90
C ALA A 89 -16.03 8.71 6.85
N LEU A 90 -15.53 8.23 8.00
CA LEU A 90 -16.35 7.57 9.00
C LEU A 90 -17.47 8.48 9.53
N ARG A 91 -17.16 9.74 9.83
CA ARG A 91 -18.17 10.72 10.27
C ARG A 91 -19.21 11.00 9.18
N ALA A 92 -18.80 11.14 7.93
CA ALA A 92 -19.71 11.37 6.81
C ALA A 92 -20.68 10.20 6.61
N GLU A 93 -20.18 8.95 6.69
CA GLU A 93 -21.01 7.74 6.55
C GLU A 93 -21.96 7.53 7.74
N ILE A 94 -21.48 7.68 8.97
CA ILE A 94 -22.29 7.45 10.17
C ILE A 94 -23.29 8.58 10.41
N LEU A 95 -22.86 9.83 10.26
CA LEU A 95 -23.66 11.01 10.59
C LEU A 95 -24.40 11.60 9.38
N GLY A 96 -24.20 11.03 8.18
CA GLY A 96 -24.84 11.49 6.95
C GLY A 96 -24.36 12.85 6.46
N ASP A 97 -23.26 13.38 7.00
CA ASP A 97 -22.72 14.69 6.63
C ASP A 97 -21.98 14.61 5.28
N ARG A 98 -22.74 14.81 4.19
CA ARG A 98 -22.22 14.82 2.81
C ARG A 98 -21.55 16.15 2.41
N SER A 99 -21.46 17.13 3.32
CA SER A 99 -20.92 18.46 3.01
C SER A 99 -19.39 18.52 3.00
N VAL A 100 -18.71 17.45 3.44
CA VAL A 100 -17.26 17.41 3.60
C VAL A 100 -16.57 17.15 2.26
N LYS A 101 -15.97 18.18 1.67
CA LYS A 101 -15.00 18.00 0.58
C LYS A 101 -13.71 17.40 1.15
N LEU A 102 -13.42 16.14 0.78
CA LEU A 102 -12.19 15.45 1.18
C LEU A 102 -11.05 15.80 0.21
N ALA A 103 -10.03 16.51 0.71
CA ALA A 103 -8.81 16.81 -0.06
C ALA A 103 -7.89 15.58 -0.24
N ALA A 104 -8.11 14.55 0.58
CA ALA A 104 -7.43 13.27 0.52
C ALA A 104 -8.38 12.16 0.97
N ARG A 105 -8.14 10.94 0.51
CA ARG A 105 -8.94 9.77 0.80
C ARG A 105 -8.07 8.69 1.45
N ALA A 106 -8.60 8.11 2.52
CA ALA A 106 -8.05 6.91 3.12
C ALA A 106 -8.53 5.69 2.33
N TYR A 107 -7.58 4.85 1.93
CA TYR A 107 -7.81 3.61 1.21
C TYR A 107 -6.95 2.49 1.80
N VAL A 108 -7.29 1.24 1.51
CA VAL A 108 -6.53 0.05 1.91
C VAL A 108 -6.44 -0.88 0.72
N ILE A 109 -5.22 -1.26 0.34
CA ILE A 109 -4.99 -2.38 -0.57
C ILE A 109 -4.75 -3.64 0.26
N SER A 110 -5.24 -4.78 -0.21
CA SER A 110 -5.06 -6.07 0.45
C SER A 110 -4.46 -7.05 -0.55
N PHE A 111 -3.48 -7.84 -0.10
CA PHE A 111 -2.91 -8.95 -0.85
C PHE A 111 -3.23 -10.25 -0.13
N THR A 112 -3.90 -11.14 -0.84
CA THR A 112 -4.21 -12.47 -0.33
C THR A 112 -2.95 -13.33 -0.23
N THR A 113 -2.99 -14.34 0.64
CA THR A 113 -1.92 -15.36 0.69
C THR A 113 -1.63 -15.98 -0.69
N ALA A 114 -2.66 -16.18 -1.53
CA ALA A 114 -2.49 -16.71 -2.89
C ALA A 114 -1.73 -15.73 -3.80
N GLU A 115 -2.08 -14.44 -3.78
CA GLU A 115 -1.35 -13.40 -4.52
C GLU A 115 0.10 -13.31 -4.07
N LEU A 116 0.35 -13.28 -2.76
CA LEU A 116 1.71 -13.23 -2.21
C LEU A 116 2.54 -14.46 -2.59
N LYS A 117 1.95 -15.66 -2.57
CA LYS A 117 2.62 -16.89 -3.05
C LYS A 117 2.96 -16.80 -4.54
N ALA A 118 2.04 -16.28 -5.36
CA ALA A 118 2.29 -16.11 -6.80
C ALA A 118 3.47 -15.16 -7.07
N LEU A 119 3.58 -14.06 -6.30
CA LEU A 119 4.70 -13.12 -6.42
C LEU A 119 6.07 -13.76 -6.13
N ARG A 120 6.15 -14.69 -5.16
CA ARG A 120 7.38 -15.43 -4.87
C ARG A 120 7.83 -16.33 -6.03
N THR A 121 6.89 -16.82 -6.82
CA THR A 121 7.17 -17.71 -7.96
C THR A 121 7.51 -16.96 -9.25
N ARG A 122 7.24 -15.65 -9.34
CA ARG A 122 7.63 -14.83 -10.49
C ARG A 122 9.15 -14.70 -10.53
N ARG A 123 9.79 -15.40 -11.47
CA ARG A 123 11.18 -15.12 -11.85
C ARG A 123 11.19 -13.89 -12.74
N PHE A 124 11.91 -12.84 -12.32
CA PHE A 124 12.31 -11.78 -13.24
C PHE A 124 13.22 -12.43 -14.28
N LYS A 125 12.76 -12.51 -15.54
CA LYS A 125 13.68 -12.79 -16.64
C LYS A 125 14.55 -11.54 -16.74
N GLN A 126 15.84 -11.66 -16.42
CA GLN A 126 16.82 -10.66 -16.84
C GLN A 126 16.67 -10.49 -18.35
N THR A 127 16.07 -9.39 -18.78
CA THR A 127 16.28 -8.89 -20.13
C THR A 127 17.75 -8.53 -20.19
N GLY A 128 18.51 -9.27 -21.00
CA GLY A 128 19.96 -9.16 -21.08
C GLY A 128 20.41 -7.71 -21.24
N LEU A 129 21.59 -7.41 -20.70
CA LEU A 129 22.33 -6.16 -20.85
C LEU A 129 22.04 -5.49 -22.21
N VAL A 130 21.25 -4.42 -22.20
CA VAL A 130 21.26 -3.47 -23.31
C VAL A 130 22.33 -2.44 -22.95
N CYS A 131 23.58 -2.81 -23.20
CA CYS A 131 24.66 -1.86 -23.42
C CYS A 131 24.93 -1.84 -24.94
N ALA A 132 24.55 -0.75 -25.60
CA ALA A 132 25.22 -0.15 -26.76
C ALA A 132 24.50 1.16 -27.11
#